data_AF-A0A9E5IFQ7-F1
#
_entry.id   AF-A0A9E5IFQ7-F1
#
_cell.length_a   1.000
_cell.length_b   1.000
_cell.length_c   1.000
_cell.angle_alpha   90.00
_cell.angle_beta   90.00
_cell.angle_gamma   90.00
#
_symmetry.space_group_name_H-M   'P 1'
#
loop_
_entity.id
_entity.type
_entity.pdbx_description
1 polymer ?
#
loop_
_entity_poly.entity_id
_entity_poly.type
_entity_poly.pdbx_seq_one_letter_code
_entity_poly.pdbx_strand_id
1 'polypeptide(L)'
;MSIRVITFIQDAAREDELLSALVSGIPSCELVFRARSLASLEEYCAYAPHESESIILIHDQNSPYAKLIPAHLLRQFRTVDISQMNNSSSEIIAHDLARTIREDH
;
A
#
# COMPACT_ATOMS: atom_id res chain seq x y z
N MET A 1 -14.91 5.05 -9.38
CA MET A 1 -13.68 4.31 -9.69
C MET A 1 -13.17 3.80 -8.35
N SER A 2 -13.00 2.49 -8.17
CA SER A 2 -12.59 1.91 -6.89
C SER A 2 -11.06 1.85 -6.83
N ILE A 3 -10.47 2.27 -5.71
CA ILE A 3 -9.03 2.22 -5.49
C ILE A 3 -8.72 0.94 -4.72
N ARG A 4 -7.86 0.10 -5.28
CA ARG A 4 -7.52 -1.19 -4.69
C ARG A 4 -6.15 -1.10 -4.03
N VAL A 5 -6.03 -1.57 -2.80
CA VAL A 5 -4.82 -1.38 -2.00
C VAL A 5 -4.22 -2.72 -1.62
N ILE A 6 -2.90 -2.82 -1.76
CA ILE A 6 -2.09 -3.91 -1.23
C ILE A 6 -1.21 -3.34 -0.12
N THR A 7 -1.24 -3.95 1.07
CA THR A 7 -0.35 -3.56 2.17
C THR A 7 0.80 -4.52 2.33
N PHE A 8 1.96 -3.95 2.65
CA PHE A 8 3.15 -4.68 3.02
C PHE A 8 3.80 -4.05 4.26
N ILE A 9 3.12 -4.24 5.39
CA ILE A 9 3.47 -3.63 6.68
C ILE A 9 3.69 -4.77 7.69
N GLN A 10 4.81 -4.72 8.41
CA GLN A 10 5.15 -5.76 9.39
C GLN A 10 4.44 -5.55 10.74
N ASP A 11 4.14 -4.30 11.08
CA ASP A 11 3.41 -3.93 12.29
C ASP A 11 1.90 -3.96 12.02
N ALA A 12 1.22 -4.98 12.54
CA ALA A 12 -0.22 -5.17 12.36
C ALA A 12 -1.06 -4.04 12.97
N ALA A 13 -0.63 -3.46 14.10
CA ALA A 13 -1.37 -2.36 14.74
C ALA A 13 -1.28 -1.11 13.86
N ARG A 14 -0.08 -0.80 13.35
CA ARG A 14 0.13 0.30 12.41
C ARG A 14 -0.60 0.07 11.09
N GLU A 15 -0.65 -1.17 10.59
CA GLU A 15 -1.39 -1.51 9.37
C GLU A 15 -2.89 -1.21 9.52
N ASP A 16 -3.54 -1.68 10.59
CA ASP A 16 -4.98 -1.47 10.79
C ASP A 16 -5.31 0.02 11.01
N GLU A 17 -4.45 0.78 11.69
CA GLU A 17 -4.60 2.23 11.81
C GLU A 17 -4.53 2.94 10.45
N LEU A 18 -3.55 2.60 9.62
CA LEU A 18 -3.38 3.18 8.28
C LEU A 18 -4.54 2.82 7.35
N LEU A 19 -5.01 1.57 7.39
CA LEU A 19 -6.15 1.11 6.61
C LEU A 19 -7.43 1.81 7.03
N SER A 20 -7.68 1.93 8.33
CA SER A 20 -8.85 2.64 8.85
C SER A 20 -8.88 4.09 8.38
N ALA A 21 -7.73 4.78 8.49
CA ALA A 21 -7.62 6.16 8.08
C ALA A 21 -7.64 6.35 6.54
N LEU A 22 -7.14 5.39 5.77
CA LEU A 22 -7.28 5.34 4.30
C LEU A 22 -8.72 5.19 3.84
N VAL A 23 -9.46 4.25 4.42
CA VAL A 23 -10.87 4.01 4.10
C VAL A 23 -11.72 5.23 4.47
N SER A 24 -11.38 5.90 5.57
CA SER A 24 -11.99 7.19 5.95
C SER A 24 -11.61 8.32 4.99
N GLY A 25 -10.35 8.36 4.56
CA GLY A 25 -9.78 9.41 3.71
C GLY A 25 -10.06 9.25 2.21
N ILE A 26 -10.43 8.07 1.72
CA ILE A 26 -10.67 7.81 0.29
C ILE A 26 -11.97 7.00 0.13
N PRO A 27 -13.05 7.64 -0.33
CA PRO A 27 -14.27 6.93 -0.67
C PRO A 27 -13.98 5.91 -1.78
N SER A 28 -14.40 4.65 -1.58
CA SER A 28 -14.15 3.53 -2.52
C SER A 28 -12.73 2.93 -2.49
N CYS A 29 -11.96 3.17 -1.43
CA CYS A 29 -10.74 2.41 -1.16
C CYS A 29 -11.07 1.02 -0.63
N GLU A 30 -10.54 -0.02 -1.26
CA GLU A 30 -10.73 -1.42 -0.89
C GLU A 30 -9.36 -2.10 -0.69
N LEU A 31 -9.15 -2.69 0.47
CA LEU A 31 -7.99 -3.54 0.72
C LEU A 31 -8.21 -4.89 0.04
N VAL A 32 -7.33 -5.25 -0.88
CA VAL A 32 -7.49 -6.47 -1.69
C VAL A 32 -6.46 -7.53 -1.34
N PHE A 33 -5.33 -7.13 -0.75
CA PHE A 33 -4.30 -8.06 -0.32
C PHE A 33 -3.44 -7.53 0.82
N ARG A 34 -3.14 -8.39 1.80
CA ARG A 34 -2.17 -8.15 2.87
C ARG A 34 -0.97 -9.05 2.65
N ALA A 35 0.10 -8.49 2.11
CA ALA A 35 1.35 -9.21 1.95
C ALA A 35 2.06 -9.29 3.31
N ARG A 36 2.36 -10.53 3.75
CA ARG A 36 3.12 -10.78 4.99
C ARG A 36 4.58 -11.13 4.72
N SER A 37 4.90 -11.44 3.47
CA SER A 37 6.24 -11.74 2.97
C SER A 37 6.38 -11.30 1.52
N LEU A 38 7.62 -11.19 1.05
CA LEU A 38 7.89 -10.94 -0.37
C LEU A 38 7.29 -12.04 -1.25
N ALA A 39 7.41 -13.31 -0.84
CA ALA A 39 6.86 -14.45 -1.57
C ALA A 39 5.33 -14.36 -1.75
N SER A 40 4.61 -13.94 -0.72
CA SER A 40 3.15 -13.73 -0.82
C SER A 40 2.78 -12.59 -1.77
N LEU A 41 3.60 -11.53 -1.83
CA LEU A 41 3.40 -10.44 -2.78
C LEU A 41 3.67 -10.89 -4.21
N GLU A 42 4.77 -11.60 -4.44
CA GLU A 42 5.12 -12.20 -5.73
C GLU A 42 4.03 -13.13 -6.26
N GLU A 43 3.49 -13.97 -5.37
CA GLU A 43 2.39 -14.87 -5.69
C GLU A 43 1.14 -14.08 -6.12
N TYR A 44 0.75 -13.04 -5.36
CA TYR A 44 -0.36 -12.17 -5.73
C TYR A 44 -0.13 -11.50 -7.10
N CYS A 45 1.04 -10.92 -7.32
CA CYS A 45 1.39 -10.26 -8.58
C CYS A 45 1.32 -11.22 -9.77
N ALA A 46 1.72 -12.49 -9.58
CA ALA A 46 1.64 -13.52 -10.61
C ALA A 46 0.20 -13.92 -10.95
N TYR A 47 -0.72 -13.89 -9.98
CA TYR A 47 -2.14 -14.22 -10.15
C TYR A 47 -3.04 -13.03 -10.48
N ALA A 48 -2.56 -11.78 -10.30
CA ALA A 48 -3.31 -10.56 -10.57
C ALA A 48 -3.00 -9.85 -11.92
N PRO A 49 -2.58 -10.51 -13.02
CA PRO A 49 -2.16 -9.81 -14.25
C PRO A 49 -3.30 -9.10 -14.99
N HIS A 50 -4.55 -9.23 -14.53
CA HIS A 50 -5.73 -8.57 -15.09
C HIS A 50 -6.28 -7.44 -14.22
N GLU A 51 -5.77 -7.25 -13.01
CA GLU A 51 -6.22 -6.19 -12.12
C GLU A 51 -5.57 -4.86 -12.53
N SER A 52 -6.09 -4.33 -13.64
CA SER A 52 -5.56 -3.18 -14.37
C SER A 52 -5.92 -1.83 -13.71
N GLU A 53 -6.75 -1.86 -12.66
CA GLU A 53 -7.31 -0.65 -12.07
C GLU A 53 -6.61 -0.32 -10.74
N SER A 54 -5.73 0.67 -10.82
CA SER A 54 -5.26 1.52 -9.71
C SER A 54 -4.89 0.78 -8.43
N ILE A 55 -4.06 -0.26 -8.56
CA ILE A 55 -3.52 -0.95 -7.38
C ILE A 55 -2.36 -0.16 -6.79
N ILE A 56 -2.46 0.09 -5.49
CA ILE A 56 -1.48 0.86 -4.73
C ILE A 56 -0.81 -0.04 -3.69
N LEU A 57 0.51 -0.17 -3.76
CA LEU A 57 1.33 -0.89 -2.80
C LEU A 57 1.82 0.07 -1.72
N ILE A 58 1.42 -0.16 -0.47
CA ILE A 58 1.87 0.59 0.70
C ILE A 58 2.88 -0.24 1.45
N HIS A 59 4.08 0.28 1.69
CA HIS A 59 5.12 -0.43 2.44
C HIS A 59 5.87 0.47 3.42
N ASP A 60 6.38 -0.13 4.51
CA ASP A 60 7.15 0.55 5.55
C ASP A 60 8.61 0.07 5.61
N GLN A 61 9.55 0.93 6.04
CA GLN A 61 10.98 0.61 6.16
C GLN A 61 11.31 -0.36 7.30
N ASN A 62 10.41 -0.52 8.28
CA ASN A 62 10.54 -1.58 9.27
C ASN A 62 10.32 -2.97 8.67
N SER A 63 9.79 -3.07 7.44
CA SER A 63 9.75 -4.33 6.70
C SER A 63 11.12 -4.57 6.04
N PRO A 64 11.92 -5.54 6.51
CA PRO A 64 13.22 -5.86 5.89
C PRO A 64 13.07 -6.28 4.42
N TYR A 65 11.87 -6.73 4.06
CA TYR A 65 11.50 -7.15 2.72
C TYR A 65 11.17 -5.98 1.78
N ALA A 66 10.90 -4.78 2.28
CA ALA A 66 10.60 -3.61 1.43
C ALA A 66 11.78 -3.27 0.50
N LYS A 67 13.01 -3.49 0.97
CA LYS A 67 14.24 -3.34 0.17
C LYS A 67 14.47 -4.47 -0.83
N LEU A 68 13.73 -5.57 -0.71
CA LEU A 68 13.89 -6.77 -1.51
C LEU A 68 12.84 -6.88 -2.62
N ILE A 69 11.86 -5.96 -2.69
CA ILE A 69 10.82 -6.01 -3.72
C ILE A 69 11.44 -5.73 -5.09
N PRO A 70 11.44 -6.69 -6.02
CA PRO A 70 12.01 -6.48 -7.34
C PRO A 70 11.28 -5.37 -8.11
N ALA A 71 12.03 -4.45 -8.71
CA ALA A 71 11.47 -3.33 -9.46
C ALA A 71 10.51 -3.73 -10.58
N HIS A 72 10.68 -4.92 -11.17
CA HIS A 72 9.78 -5.42 -12.23
C HIS A 72 8.37 -5.74 -11.71
N LEU A 73 8.21 -6.11 -10.43
CA LEU A 73 6.90 -6.27 -9.81
C LEU A 73 6.29 -4.90 -9.56
N LEU A 74 7.09 -3.94 -9.08
CA LEU A 74 6.63 -2.58 -8.80
C LEU A 74 6.16 -1.83 -10.05
N ARG A 75 6.63 -2.19 -11.25
CA ARG A 75 6.17 -1.57 -12.51
C ARG A 75 4.66 -1.69 -12.75
N GLN A 76 4.00 -2.66 -12.12
CA GLN A 76 2.56 -2.90 -12.27
C GLN A 76 1.73 -2.20 -11.19
N PHE A 77 2.38 -1.61 -10.17
CA PHE A 77 1.71 -1.01 -9.03
C PHE A 77 2.16 0.44 -8.84
N ARG A 78 1.27 1.27 -8.30
CA ARG A 78 1.70 2.55 -7.74
C ARG A 78 2.24 2.30 -6.34
N THR A 79 3.50 2.62 -6.08
CA THR A 79 4.10 2.38 -4.77
C THR A 79 4.08 3.63 -3.93
N VAL A 80 3.61 3.54 -2.69
CA VAL A 80 3.76 4.59 -1.71
C VAL A 80 4.58 4.09 -0.53
N ASP A 81 5.71 4.75 -0.32
CA ASP A 81 6.62 4.47 0.77
C ASP A 81 6.29 5.35 1.98
N ILE A 82 5.61 4.77 2.97
CA ILE A 82 5.18 5.50 4.17
C ILE A 82 6.32 5.77 5.15
N SER A 83 7.51 5.21 4.90
CA SER A 83 8.70 5.54 5.69
C SER A 83 9.31 6.89 5.36
N GLN A 84 8.98 7.46 4.19
CA GLN A 84 9.35 8.82 3.79
C GLN A 84 8.43 9.85 4.46
N MET A 85 7.26 9.40 4.93
CA MET A 85 6.27 10.19 5.66
C MET A 85 6.60 10.19 7.17
N ASN A 86 7.81 10.64 7.53
CA ASN A 86 8.32 10.55 8.89
C ASN A 86 7.74 11.64 9.83
N ASN A 87 7.40 11.21 11.05
CA ASN A 87 7.05 12.00 12.25
C ASN A 87 5.63 12.58 12.35
N SER A 88 4.60 11.83 12.00
CA SER A 88 3.23 12.24 12.29
C SER A 88 2.35 11.05 12.66
N SER A 89 1.29 11.29 13.45
CA SER A 89 0.31 10.28 13.84
C SER A 89 -0.17 9.48 12.62
N SER A 90 -0.55 8.21 12.81
CA SER A 90 -1.03 7.33 11.74
C SER A 90 -2.13 7.95 10.87
N GLU A 91 -2.95 8.84 11.45
CA GLU A 91 -3.95 9.65 10.75
C GLU A 91 -3.36 10.63 9.72
N ILE A 92 -2.24 11.27 10.03
CA ILE A 92 -1.58 12.22 9.12
C ILE A 92 -0.90 11.47 7.98
N ILE A 93 -0.25 10.32 8.27
CA ILE A 93 0.34 9.47 7.24
C ILE A 93 -0.75 8.99 6.28
N ALA A 94 -1.89 8.53 6.80
CA ALA A 94 -3.00 8.09 5.97
C ALA A 94 -3.67 9.24 5.22
N HIS A 95 -3.73 10.45 5.77
CA HIS A 95 -4.23 11.63 5.08
C HIS A 95 -3.31 12.06 3.95
N ASP A 96 -1.99 12.10 4.18
CA ASP A 96 -0.99 12.39 3.14
C ASP A 96 -0.99 11.31 2.07
N LEU A 97 -1.10 10.05 2.47
CA LEU A 97 -1.27 8.92 1.55
C LEU A 97 -2.56 9.07 0.74
N ALA A 98 -3.69 9.40 1.36
CA ALA A 98 -4.94 9.66 0.68
C ALA A 98 -4.85 10.85 -0.29
N ARG A 99 -4.10 11.90 0.08
CA ARG A 99 -3.83 13.03 -0.80
C ARG A 99 -2.97 12.61 -1.99
N THR A 100 -1.85 11.93 -1.78
CA THR A 100 -0.98 11.40 -2.85
C THR A 100 -1.78 10.52 -3.81
N ILE A 101 -2.64 9.66 -3.27
CA ILE A 101 -3.49 8.81 -4.08
C ILE A 101 -4.50 9.65 -4.90
N ARG A 102 -5.08 10.71 -4.34
CA ARG A 102 -6.04 11.58 -5.04
C ARG A 102 -5.42 12.53 -6.07
N GLU A 103 -4.22 13.04 -5.84
CA GLU A 103 -3.56 14.03 -6.72
C GLU A 103 -2.99 13.42 -8.00
N ASP A 104 -2.70 12.12 -7.99
CA ASP A 104 -2.20 11.35 -9.14
C ASP A 104 -3.33 10.72 -10.01
N HIS A 105 -4.59 11.10 -9.76
CA HIS A 105 -5.81 10.63 -10.46
C HIS A 105 -6.64 11.81 -11.00
#